data_AF-A0A832ZF67-F1
#
_entry.id   AF-A0A832ZF67-F1
#
_cell.length_a   1.000
_cell.length_b   1.000
_cell.length_c   1.000
_cell.angle_alpha   90.00
_cell.angle_beta   90.00
_cell.angle_gamma   90.00
#
_symmetry.space_group_name_H-M   'P 1'
#
loop_
_entity.id
_entity.type
_entity.pdbx_description
1 polymer ?
#
loop_
_entity_poly.entity_id
_entity_poly.type
_entity_poly.pdbx_seq_one_letter_code
_entity_poly.pdbx_strand_id
1 'polypeptide(L)'
;MRKFDLKAIRRVNKRKTGLGILLMAFLLFSAYSVLAFQKEPVTRTTKNVGSYMQKGVFQHKAFFSNVSLYGNVKSLDYYPEDITESIGGVYVYTFTPAEEITGKYKLTIVTIYYISKGREKIVLWEEKLAEMSGELEKGMMEESINLDLEEINKRSKEVKEGLGIKRLSRDIKIIVQVSAEGKVNGKEINERFEQTINMIIDPGSELIYFTNEEVETKNNLVEREFKANFLSILGKPIRVSTAKRVFPILALLSA
;
A
#
# COMPACT_ATOMS: atom_id res chain seq x y z
N MET A 1 51.81 37.69 67.61
CA MET A 1 50.42 38.12 67.35
C MET A 1 50.21 38.14 65.82
N ARG A 2 49.54 37.13 65.23
CA ARG A 2 49.35 37.03 63.77
C ARG A 2 48.33 38.08 63.31
N LYS A 3 48.73 39.02 62.45
CA LYS A 3 47.81 39.97 61.79
C LYS A 3 46.94 39.17 60.81
N PHE A 4 45.64 39.07 61.10
CA PHE A 4 44.66 38.52 60.17
C PHE A 4 44.49 39.49 58.99
N ASP A 5 44.82 39.03 57.78
CA ASP A 5 44.63 39.79 56.55
C ASP A 5 43.14 39.81 56.15
N LEU A 6 42.45 40.88 56.55
CA LEU A 6 41.04 41.12 56.26
C LEU A 6 40.73 41.15 54.75
N LYS A 7 41.69 41.48 53.87
CA LYS A 7 41.48 41.43 52.41
C LYS A 7 41.46 39.99 51.90
N ALA A 8 42.30 39.12 52.45
CA ALA A 8 42.29 37.69 52.13
C ALA A 8 40.98 37.03 52.58
N ILE A 9 40.49 37.32 53.79
CA ILE A 9 39.21 36.80 54.31
C ILE A 9 38.02 37.26 53.44
N ARG A 10 37.98 38.54 53.05
CA ARG A 10 36.91 39.09 52.20
C ARG A 10 36.93 38.50 50.78
N ARG A 11 38.12 38.21 50.24
CA ARG A 11 38.30 37.55 48.92
C ARG A 11 37.91 36.07 48.97
N VAL A 12 38.22 35.37 50.07
CA VAL A 12 37.80 33.98 50.31
C VAL A 12 36.28 33.90 50.51
N ASN A 13 35.67 34.80 51.27
CA ASN A 13 34.22 34.85 51.42
C ASN A 13 33.52 35.17 50.09
N LYS A 14 33.99 36.14 49.30
CA LYS A 14 33.44 36.41 47.96
C LYS A 14 33.56 35.20 47.02
N ARG A 15 34.68 34.46 47.06
CA ARG A 15 34.86 33.22 46.29
C ARG A 15 33.92 32.11 46.76
N LYS A 16 33.75 31.93 48.07
CA LYS A 16 32.80 30.96 48.65
C LYS A 16 31.35 31.28 48.30
N THR A 17 30.96 32.56 48.33
CA THR A 17 29.63 33.00 47.89
C THR A 17 29.43 32.78 46.40
N GLY A 18 30.42 33.10 45.56
CA GLY A 18 30.36 32.85 44.11
C GLY A 18 30.24 31.36 43.75
N LEU A 19 31.03 30.51 44.41
CA LEU A 19 30.93 29.05 44.31
C LEU A 19 29.56 28.52 44.75
N GLY A 20 29.01 29.06 45.84
CA GLY A 20 27.67 28.69 46.31
C GLY A 20 26.57 29.04 45.30
N ILE A 21 26.67 30.20 44.64
CA ILE A 21 25.71 30.62 43.60
C ILE A 21 25.82 29.71 42.37
N LEU A 22 27.04 29.41 41.92
CA LEU A 22 27.27 28.50 40.79
C LEU A 22 26.75 27.09 41.07
N LEU A 23 27.01 26.54 42.25
CA LEU A 23 26.52 25.23 42.67
C LEU A 23 24.98 25.18 42.69
N MET A 24 24.32 26.24 43.18
CA MET A 24 22.86 26.32 43.19
C MET A 24 22.30 26.41 41.77
N ALA A 25 22.94 27.18 40.88
CA ALA A 25 22.58 27.25 39.47
C ALA A 25 22.78 25.91 38.74
N PHE A 26 23.89 25.22 38.98
CA PHE A 26 24.17 23.89 38.45
C PHE A 26 23.08 22.89 38.84
N LEU A 27 22.72 22.82 40.13
CA LEU A 27 21.68 21.91 40.60
C LEU A 27 20.30 22.23 39.98
N LEU A 28 19.98 23.52 39.87
CA LEU A 28 18.73 23.98 39.27
C LEU A 28 18.65 23.63 37.77
N PHE A 29 19.69 23.90 36.99
CA PHE A 29 19.72 23.57 35.56
C PHE A 29 19.79 22.07 35.30
N SER A 30 20.51 21.31 36.12
CA SER A 30 20.54 19.85 36.07
C SER A 30 19.16 19.25 36.33
N ALA A 31 18.43 19.74 37.35
CA ALA A 31 17.06 19.30 37.63
C ALA A 31 16.10 19.60 36.46
N TYR A 32 16.16 20.81 35.89
CA TYR A 32 15.32 21.16 34.73
C TYR A 32 15.71 20.40 33.47
N SER A 33 16.99 20.04 33.29
CA SER A 33 17.44 19.17 32.21
C SER A 33 16.77 17.80 32.31
N VAL A 34 16.82 17.15 33.47
CA VAL A 34 16.17 15.85 33.70
C VAL A 34 14.68 15.91 33.40
N LEU A 35 13.98 16.92 33.93
CA LEU A 35 12.55 17.13 33.66
C LEU A 35 12.25 17.36 32.17
N ALA A 36 13.14 18.05 31.46
CA ALA A 36 13.00 18.25 30.03
C ALA A 36 13.15 16.94 29.26
N PHE A 37 14.13 16.10 29.60
CA PHE A 37 14.35 14.81 28.95
C PHE A 37 13.22 13.80 29.18
N GLN A 38 12.54 13.86 30.33
CA GLN A 38 11.39 13.02 30.63
C GLN A 38 10.13 13.36 29.81
N LYS A 39 10.05 14.55 29.21
CA LYS A 39 8.91 14.92 28.35
C LYS A 39 9.28 14.82 26.86
N GLU A 40 8.33 14.37 26.06
CA GLU A 40 8.47 14.43 24.61
C GLU A 40 8.37 15.89 24.13
N PRO A 41 9.17 16.30 23.13
CA PRO A 41 9.17 17.68 22.64
C PRO A 41 7.85 18.07 21.95
N VAL A 42 7.12 17.09 21.43
CA VAL A 42 5.89 17.26 20.67
C VAL A 42 4.97 16.10 21.00
N THR A 43 3.68 16.38 21.20
CA THR A 43 2.64 15.35 21.20
C THR A 43 2.11 15.20 19.79
N ARG A 44 2.16 14.00 19.25
CA ARG A 44 1.64 13.67 17.92
C ARG A 44 0.25 13.06 18.06
N THR A 45 -0.75 13.72 17.50
CA THR A 45 -2.10 13.18 17.40
C THR A 45 -2.33 12.75 15.96
N THR A 46 -2.77 11.51 15.76
CA THR A 46 -3.18 11.03 14.43
C THR A 46 -4.69 10.84 14.44
N LYS A 47 -5.40 11.53 13.55
CA LYS A 47 -6.84 11.45 13.41
C LYS A 47 -7.19 10.80 12.07
N ASN A 48 -8.08 9.81 12.07
CA ASN A 48 -8.66 9.31 10.84
C ASN A 48 -9.65 10.35 10.31
N VAL A 49 -9.47 10.77 9.06
CA VAL A 49 -10.29 11.79 8.39
C VAL A 49 -11.08 11.23 7.22
N GLY A 50 -10.96 9.94 6.94
CA GLY A 50 -11.71 9.29 5.88
C GLY A 50 -11.16 7.93 5.49
N SER A 51 -11.83 7.28 4.56
CA SER A 51 -11.33 6.07 3.92
C SER A 51 -11.81 6.02 2.48
N TYR A 52 -11.06 5.33 1.63
CA TYR A 52 -11.49 4.97 0.29
C TYR A 52 -11.24 3.50 0.05
N MET A 53 -11.90 2.98 -0.98
CA MET A 53 -11.88 1.59 -1.36
C MET A 53 -11.73 1.47 -2.88
N GLN A 54 -10.87 0.55 -3.30
CA GLN A 54 -10.73 0.12 -4.69
C GLN A 54 -11.23 -1.32 -4.77
N LYS A 55 -12.08 -1.62 -5.75
CA LYS A 55 -12.65 -2.95 -5.93
C LYS A 55 -12.69 -3.31 -7.40
N GLY A 56 -12.11 -4.45 -7.75
CA GLY A 56 -12.21 -5.08 -9.07
C GLY A 56 -12.99 -6.37 -8.99
N VAL A 57 -13.91 -6.59 -9.93
CA VAL A 57 -14.76 -7.79 -10.01
C VAL A 57 -14.86 -8.23 -11.46
N PHE A 58 -14.57 -9.51 -11.71
CA PHE A 58 -14.86 -10.17 -12.97
C PHE A 58 -16.08 -11.05 -12.83
N GLN A 59 -17.09 -10.81 -13.66
CA GLN A 59 -18.28 -11.64 -13.74
C GLN A 59 -18.26 -12.37 -15.08
N HIS A 60 -18.52 -13.68 -15.07
CA HIS A 60 -18.41 -14.48 -16.28
C HIS A 60 -19.54 -15.50 -16.44
N LYS A 61 -19.74 -15.91 -17.69
CA LYS A 61 -20.66 -16.95 -18.12
C LYS A 61 -20.08 -17.71 -19.30
N ALA A 62 -20.33 -19.01 -19.33
CA ALA A 62 -19.92 -19.90 -20.41
C ALA A 62 -21.07 -20.13 -21.37
N PHE A 63 -20.72 -20.32 -22.64
CA PHE A 63 -21.61 -20.77 -23.71
C PHE A 63 -21.26 -22.22 -24.04
N PHE A 64 -22.26 -23.09 -24.08
CA PHE A 64 -22.04 -24.53 -24.23
C PHE A 64 -22.59 -25.09 -25.55
N SER A 65 -21.86 -26.05 -26.11
CA SER A 65 -22.30 -26.83 -27.28
C SER A 65 -23.44 -27.80 -26.94
N ASN A 66 -23.43 -28.36 -25.72
CA ASN A 66 -24.45 -29.29 -25.25
C ASN A 66 -25.57 -28.59 -24.46
N VAL A 67 -26.59 -28.16 -25.20
CA VAL A 67 -27.77 -27.47 -24.67
C VAL A 67 -28.60 -28.33 -23.71
N SER A 68 -28.57 -29.67 -23.85
CA SER A 68 -29.50 -30.56 -23.14
C SER A 68 -29.26 -30.64 -21.63
N LEU A 69 -28.02 -30.45 -21.17
CA LEU A 69 -27.64 -30.57 -19.75
C LEU A 69 -27.48 -29.21 -19.07
N TYR A 70 -26.89 -28.23 -19.75
CA TYR A 70 -26.51 -26.95 -19.16
C TYR A 70 -27.30 -25.75 -19.69
N GLY A 71 -28.10 -25.95 -20.74
CA GLY A 71 -28.65 -24.85 -21.53
C GLY A 71 -27.57 -24.18 -22.39
N ASN A 72 -27.95 -23.11 -23.10
CA ASN A 72 -27.02 -22.42 -24.01
C ASN A 72 -25.98 -21.57 -23.26
N VAL A 73 -26.34 -21.03 -22.09
CA VAL A 73 -25.52 -20.05 -21.35
C VAL A 73 -25.69 -20.27 -19.85
N LYS A 74 -24.57 -20.35 -19.10
CA LYS A 74 -24.63 -20.45 -17.64
C LYS A 74 -23.42 -19.83 -16.96
N SER A 75 -23.64 -19.25 -15.78
CA SER A 75 -22.58 -18.88 -14.85
C SER A 75 -22.40 -20.00 -13.84
N LEU A 76 -21.17 -20.49 -13.67
CA LEU A 76 -20.79 -21.60 -12.79
C LEU A 76 -19.38 -21.31 -12.27
N ASP A 77 -19.05 -21.82 -11.10
CA ASP A 77 -17.68 -21.75 -10.55
C ASP A 77 -16.70 -22.61 -11.36
N TYR A 78 -17.21 -23.70 -11.96
CA TYR A 78 -16.44 -24.63 -12.79
C TYR A 78 -17.23 -24.96 -14.06
N TYR A 79 -16.54 -24.88 -15.19
CA TYR A 79 -17.09 -25.20 -16.50
C TYR A 79 -16.46 -26.47 -17.07
N PRO A 80 -17.24 -27.40 -17.63
CA PRO A 80 -16.68 -28.56 -18.33
C PRO A 80 -15.95 -28.12 -19.61
N GLU A 81 -14.66 -28.47 -19.74
CA GLU A 81 -13.79 -28.03 -20.84
C GLU A 81 -14.35 -28.44 -22.21
N ASP A 82 -14.72 -29.72 -22.38
CA ASP A 82 -15.08 -30.31 -23.67
C ASP A 82 -16.34 -29.73 -24.33
N ILE A 83 -17.26 -29.19 -23.54
CA ILE A 83 -18.53 -28.64 -24.05
C ILE A 83 -18.59 -27.12 -23.96
N THR A 84 -17.57 -26.46 -23.43
CA THR A 84 -17.52 -25.00 -23.37
C THR A 84 -16.95 -24.46 -24.66
N GLU A 85 -17.75 -23.70 -25.40
CA GLU A 85 -17.34 -23.10 -26.69
C GLU A 85 -16.65 -21.75 -26.47
N SER A 86 -17.24 -20.91 -25.63
CA SER A 86 -16.71 -19.60 -25.30
C SER A 86 -17.08 -19.18 -23.88
N ILE A 87 -16.30 -18.25 -23.34
CA ILE A 87 -16.57 -17.61 -22.05
C ILE A 87 -16.65 -16.11 -22.27
N GLY A 88 -17.82 -15.55 -22.01
CA GLY A 88 -18.06 -14.11 -22.00
C GLY A 88 -18.05 -13.60 -20.57
N GLY A 89 -17.45 -12.43 -20.34
CA GLY A 89 -17.44 -11.81 -19.03
C GLY A 89 -17.39 -10.29 -19.10
N VAL A 90 -17.63 -9.67 -17.96
CA VAL A 90 -17.52 -8.22 -17.77
C VAL A 90 -16.63 -8.01 -16.57
N TYR A 91 -15.58 -7.23 -16.75
CA TYR A 91 -14.73 -6.77 -15.67
C TYR A 91 -15.17 -5.37 -15.26
N VAL A 92 -15.40 -5.16 -13.97
CA VAL A 92 -15.77 -3.85 -13.41
C VAL A 92 -14.74 -3.46 -12.36
N TYR A 93 -14.20 -2.26 -12.48
CA TYR A 93 -13.45 -1.62 -11.39
C TYR A 93 -14.21 -0.42 -10.85
N THR A 94 -14.15 -0.25 -9.53
CA THR A 94 -14.77 0.85 -8.82
C THR A 94 -13.82 1.44 -7.79
N PHE A 95 -13.77 2.77 -7.72
CA PHE A 95 -13.16 3.53 -6.64
C PHE A 95 -14.27 4.22 -5.84
N THR A 96 -14.32 4.01 -4.52
CA THR A 96 -15.33 4.59 -3.63
C THR A 96 -14.67 5.42 -2.53
N PRO A 97 -15.05 6.70 -2.32
CA PRO A 97 -16.01 7.48 -3.12
C PRO A 97 -15.42 7.91 -4.47
N ALA A 98 -16.28 8.08 -5.48
CA ALA A 98 -15.88 8.18 -6.88
C ALA A 98 -15.94 9.62 -7.47
N GLU A 99 -16.48 10.57 -6.69
CA GLU A 99 -16.93 11.89 -7.16
C GLU A 99 -15.84 12.76 -7.79
N GLU A 100 -14.64 12.76 -7.22
CA GLU A 100 -13.48 13.53 -7.69
C GLU A 100 -12.34 12.61 -8.16
N ILE A 101 -12.67 11.41 -8.63
CA ILE A 101 -11.68 10.41 -9.05
C ILE A 101 -11.66 10.28 -10.56
N THR A 102 -10.48 10.52 -11.11
CA THR A 102 -10.14 10.30 -12.52
C THR A 102 -8.99 9.31 -12.61
N GLY A 103 -8.65 8.87 -13.82
CA GLY A 103 -7.54 7.96 -13.98
C GLY A 103 -7.53 7.29 -15.33
N LYS A 104 -6.59 6.36 -15.48
CA LYS A 104 -6.46 5.54 -16.68
C LYS A 104 -6.39 4.08 -16.28
N TYR A 105 -6.91 3.24 -17.15
CA TYR A 105 -6.78 1.80 -16.99
C TYR A 105 -6.20 1.16 -18.24
N LYS A 106 -5.64 -0.02 -18.01
CA LYS A 106 -5.18 -0.94 -19.04
C LYS A 106 -5.59 -2.35 -18.64
N LEU A 107 -6.31 -3.02 -19.52
CA LEU A 107 -6.67 -4.42 -19.40
C LEU A 107 -5.96 -5.20 -20.50
N THR A 108 -5.19 -6.21 -20.13
CA THR A 108 -4.43 -7.05 -21.07
C THR A 108 -4.81 -8.50 -20.86
N ILE A 109 -5.14 -9.19 -21.94
CA ILE A 109 -5.38 -10.63 -21.93
C ILE A 109 -4.17 -11.30 -22.55
N VAL A 110 -3.52 -12.19 -21.80
CA VAL A 110 -2.34 -12.92 -22.27
C VAL A 110 -2.53 -14.42 -22.10
N THR A 111 -2.02 -15.18 -23.07
CA THR A 111 -1.87 -16.63 -22.98
C THR A 111 -0.39 -16.94 -22.77
N ILE A 112 -0.09 -17.67 -21.70
CA ILE A 112 1.27 -18.09 -21.36
C ILE A 112 1.36 -19.57 -21.62
N TYR A 113 2.22 -19.96 -22.55
CA TYR A 113 2.51 -21.34 -22.90
C TYR A 113 3.76 -21.81 -22.16
N TYR A 114 3.65 -22.92 -21.44
CA TYR A 114 4.72 -23.43 -20.59
C TYR A 114 4.78 -24.95 -20.55
N ILE A 115 5.88 -25.46 -20.01
CA ILE A 115 6.02 -26.86 -19.59
C ILE A 115 6.29 -26.93 -18.09
N SER A 116 5.75 -27.95 -17.44
CA SER A 116 5.99 -28.20 -16.03
C SER A 116 7.18 -29.15 -15.86
N LYS A 117 8.20 -28.70 -15.13
CA LYS A 117 9.35 -29.51 -14.68
C LYS A 117 9.28 -29.67 -13.17
N GLY A 118 8.58 -30.71 -12.72
CA GLY A 118 8.26 -30.88 -11.29
C GLY A 118 7.30 -29.78 -10.84
N ARG A 119 7.74 -28.91 -9.93
CA ARG A 119 6.96 -27.75 -9.45
C ARG A 119 7.27 -26.46 -10.22
N GLU A 120 8.27 -26.47 -11.08
CA GLU A 120 8.69 -25.31 -11.85
C GLU A 120 7.91 -25.21 -13.16
N LYS A 121 7.39 -24.01 -13.48
CA LYS A 121 6.82 -23.69 -14.78
C LYS A 121 7.90 -23.01 -15.63
N ILE A 122 8.27 -23.64 -16.74
CA ILE A 122 9.19 -23.07 -17.73
C ILE A 122 8.36 -22.46 -18.85
N VAL A 123 8.29 -21.13 -18.89
CA VAL A 123 7.58 -20.40 -19.94
C VAL A 123 8.35 -20.53 -21.26
N LEU A 124 7.66 -20.94 -22.31
CA LEU A 124 8.23 -21.13 -23.65
C LEU A 124 7.78 -20.03 -24.60
N TRP A 125 6.55 -19.55 -24.46
CA TRP A 125 5.98 -18.51 -25.30
C TRP A 125 4.91 -17.73 -24.55
N GLU A 126 4.80 -16.45 -24.84
CA GLU A 126 3.74 -15.57 -24.33
C GLU A 126 3.09 -14.86 -25.52
N GLU A 127 1.77 -14.86 -25.54
CA GLU A 127 0.97 -14.25 -26.59
C GLU A 127 -0.06 -13.31 -25.99
N LYS A 128 -0.13 -12.08 -26.49
CA LYS A 128 -1.16 -11.13 -26.10
C LYS A 128 -2.38 -11.33 -27.00
N LEU A 129 -3.51 -11.73 -26.40
CA LEU A 129 -4.77 -11.93 -27.10
C LEU A 129 -5.50 -10.62 -27.35
N ALA A 130 -5.52 -9.75 -26.34
CA ALA A 130 -6.20 -8.46 -26.43
C ALA A 130 -5.58 -7.42 -25.49
N GLU A 131 -5.74 -6.16 -25.85
CA GLU A 131 -5.39 -5.01 -25.02
C GLU A 131 -6.49 -3.95 -25.14
N MET A 132 -7.04 -3.56 -24.00
CA MET A 132 -8.01 -2.47 -23.87
C MET A 132 -7.44 -1.42 -22.93
N SER A 133 -7.69 -0.16 -23.21
CA SER A 133 -7.25 0.94 -22.37
C SER A 133 -8.20 2.12 -22.52
N GLY A 134 -8.42 2.82 -21.43
CA GLY A 134 -9.32 3.97 -21.41
C GLY A 134 -9.11 4.83 -20.17
N GLU A 135 -10.04 5.76 -19.97
CA GLU A 135 -10.08 6.64 -18.81
C GLU A 135 -11.16 6.18 -17.84
N LEU A 136 -10.99 6.46 -16.55
CA LEU A 136 -12.02 6.19 -15.56
C LEU A 136 -13.16 7.18 -15.70
N GLU A 137 -14.38 6.68 -15.80
CA GLU A 137 -15.60 7.48 -15.73
C GLU A 137 -16.07 7.55 -14.29
N LYS A 138 -15.90 8.70 -13.63
CA LYS A 138 -16.26 8.90 -12.21
C LYS A 138 -15.72 7.79 -11.32
N GLY A 139 -14.41 7.53 -11.40
CA GLY A 139 -13.73 6.48 -10.62
C GLY A 139 -14.11 5.04 -10.99
N MET A 140 -14.83 4.81 -12.09
CA MET A 140 -15.26 3.49 -12.53
C MET A 140 -14.74 3.16 -13.93
N MET A 141 -14.61 1.87 -14.23
CA MET A 141 -14.48 1.40 -15.61
C MET A 141 -15.12 0.02 -15.74
N GLU A 142 -15.57 -0.29 -16.95
CA GLU A 142 -16.22 -1.54 -17.31
C GLU A 142 -15.69 -2.00 -18.66
N GLU A 143 -15.28 -3.26 -18.74
CA GLU A 143 -14.76 -3.85 -19.98
C GLU A 143 -15.39 -5.22 -20.23
N SER A 144 -15.89 -5.41 -21.45
CA SER A 144 -16.45 -6.67 -21.91
C SER A 144 -15.35 -7.56 -22.48
N ILE A 145 -15.29 -8.81 -22.03
CA ILE A 145 -14.29 -9.80 -22.40
C ILE A 145 -14.99 -10.99 -23.06
N ASN A 146 -14.44 -11.45 -24.17
CA ASN A 146 -14.87 -12.70 -24.81
C ASN A 146 -13.66 -13.59 -25.06
N LEU A 147 -13.71 -14.82 -24.57
CA LEU A 147 -12.68 -15.83 -24.74
C LEU A 147 -13.26 -16.96 -25.58
N ASP A 148 -12.87 -17.02 -26.85
CA ASP A 148 -13.24 -18.10 -27.77
C ASP A 148 -12.31 -19.30 -27.55
N LEU A 149 -12.81 -20.36 -26.93
CA LEU A 149 -11.99 -21.51 -26.58
C LEU A 149 -11.60 -22.34 -27.81
N GLU A 150 -12.41 -22.33 -28.87
CA GLU A 150 -12.08 -23.00 -30.12
C GLU A 150 -10.86 -22.33 -30.78
N GLU A 151 -10.86 -21.00 -30.88
CA GLU A 151 -9.74 -20.23 -31.41
C GLU A 151 -8.48 -20.43 -30.57
N ILE A 152 -8.60 -20.33 -29.24
CA ILE A 152 -7.48 -20.54 -28.31
C ILE A 152 -6.95 -21.98 -28.42
N ASN A 153 -7.81 -22.98 -28.58
CA ASN A 153 -7.43 -24.39 -28.80
C ASN A 153 -6.68 -24.60 -30.11
N LYS A 154 -7.19 -24.02 -31.20
CA LYS A 154 -6.51 -24.06 -32.50
C LYS A 154 -5.13 -23.41 -32.41
N ARG A 155 -5.04 -22.22 -31.81
CA ARG A 155 -3.79 -21.49 -31.64
C ARG A 155 -2.77 -22.24 -30.79
N SER A 156 -3.22 -22.89 -29.71
CA SER A 156 -2.37 -23.73 -28.86
C SER A 156 -1.76 -24.91 -29.64
N LYS A 157 -2.50 -25.53 -30.57
CA LYS A 157 -1.98 -26.60 -31.43
C LYS A 157 -0.89 -26.07 -32.37
N GLU A 158 -1.11 -24.92 -33.00
CA GLU A 158 -0.12 -24.27 -33.87
C GLU A 158 1.17 -23.94 -33.11
N VAL A 159 1.06 -23.37 -31.90
CA VAL A 159 2.22 -23.07 -31.05
C VAL A 159 2.96 -24.34 -30.65
N LYS A 160 2.23 -25.39 -30.26
CA LYS A 160 2.81 -26.69 -29.91
C LYS A 160 3.59 -27.31 -31.06
N GLU A 161 3.03 -27.28 -32.27
CA GLU A 161 3.68 -27.78 -33.48
C GLU A 161 4.92 -26.94 -33.83
N GLY A 162 4.82 -25.61 -33.78
CA GLY A 162 5.93 -24.70 -34.06
C GLY A 162 7.09 -24.82 -33.07
N LEU A 163 6.80 -25.10 -31.79
CA LEU A 163 7.82 -25.33 -30.77
C LEU A 163 8.42 -26.74 -30.81
N GLY A 164 7.81 -27.68 -31.54
CA GLY A 164 8.27 -29.07 -31.64
C GLY A 164 8.18 -29.85 -30.33
N ILE A 165 7.25 -29.50 -29.44
CA ILE A 165 7.12 -30.08 -28.09
C ILE A 165 5.92 -31.02 -27.98
N LYS A 166 6.08 -32.14 -27.26
CA LYS A 166 5.00 -33.13 -27.09
C LYS A 166 3.95 -32.74 -26.06
N ARG A 167 4.36 -32.03 -25.01
CA ARG A 167 3.50 -31.57 -23.91
C ARG A 167 3.65 -30.07 -23.82
N LEU A 168 2.53 -29.37 -23.89
CA LEU A 168 2.44 -27.92 -23.73
C LEU A 168 1.22 -27.65 -22.88
N SER A 169 1.41 -26.91 -21.80
CA SER A 169 0.35 -26.38 -20.97
C SER A 169 0.17 -24.89 -21.29
N ARG A 170 -1.01 -24.35 -21.01
CA ARG A 170 -1.29 -22.93 -21.16
C ARG A 170 -2.05 -22.42 -19.96
N ASP A 171 -1.78 -21.18 -19.57
CA ASP A 171 -2.58 -20.41 -18.63
C ASP A 171 -3.04 -19.14 -19.36
N ILE A 172 -4.30 -18.72 -19.17
CA ILE A 172 -4.78 -17.43 -19.68
C ILE A 172 -4.93 -16.49 -18.50
N LYS A 173 -4.41 -15.28 -18.65
CA LYS A 173 -4.46 -14.25 -17.61
C LYS A 173 -5.13 -13.00 -18.13
N ILE A 174 -6.04 -12.45 -17.33
CA ILE A 174 -6.62 -11.13 -17.51
C ILE A 174 -5.93 -10.23 -16.49
N ILE A 175 -5.10 -9.32 -16.97
CA ILE A 175 -4.29 -8.42 -16.15
C ILE A 175 -4.91 -7.03 -16.25
N VAL A 176 -5.40 -6.53 -15.14
CA VAL A 176 -6.00 -5.20 -15.03
C VAL A 176 -5.09 -4.30 -14.21
N GLN A 177 -4.75 -3.16 -14.78
CA GLN A 177 -3.93 -2.14 -14.15
C GLN A 177 -4.68 -0.81 -14.20
N VAL A 178 -4.85 -0.18 -13.04
CA VAL A 178 -5.53 1.11 -12.92
C VAL A 178 -4.62 2.08 -12.18
N SER A 179 -4.50 3.29 -12.72
CA SER A 179 -3.91 4.44 -12.03
C SER A 179 -5.04 5.43 -11.76
N ALA A 180 -5.40 5.60 -10.50
CA ALA A 180 -6.46 6.48 -10.05
C ALA A 180 -5.87 7.70 -9.31
N GLU A 181 -6.33 8.89 -9.66
CA GLU A 181 -5.90 10.14 -9.04
C GLU A 181 -7.11 11.05 -8.82
N GLY A 182 -7.03 11.88 -7.78
CA GLY A 182 -8.15 12.72 -7.43
C GLY A 182 -8.15 13.17 -5.99
N LYS A 183 -9.34 13.46 -5.46
CA LYS A 183 -9.51 13.86 -4.07
C LYS A 183 -10.54 13.01 -3.35
N VAL A 184 -10.24 12.69 -2.09
CA VAL A 184 -11.17 12.05 -1.17
C VAL A 184 -11.15 12.85 0.14
N ASN A 185 -12.31 13.34 0.58
CA ASN A 185 -12.43 14.21 1.75
C ASN A 185 -11.44 15.39 1.74
N GLY A 186 -11.25 16.00 0.57
CA GLY A 186 -10.34 17.15 0.37
C GLY A 186 -8.85 16.81 0.34
N LYS A 187 -8.47 15.53 0.46
CA LYS A 187 -7.06 15.08 0.33
C LYS A 187 -6.79 14.52 -1.03
N GLU A 188 -5.68 14.95 -1.62
CA GLU A 188 -5.17 14.38 -2.86
C GLU A 188 -4.74 12.94 -2.65
N ILE A 189 -5.12 12.08 -3.59
CA ILE A 189 -4.74 10.67 -3.65
C ILE A 189 -4.15 10.37 -5.03
N ASN A 190 -3.16 9.49 -5.04
CA ASN A 190 -2.61 8.89 -6.26
C ASN A 190 -2.37 7.42 -5.95
N GLU A 191 -3.20 6.58 -6.54
CA GLU A 191 -3.34 5.18 -6.19
C GLU A 191 -3.15 4.31 -7.42
N ARG A 192 -2.63 3.12 -7.17
CA ARG A 192 -2.51 2.07 -8.18
C ARG A 192 -3.27 0.85 -7.70
N PHE A 193 -4.00 0.25 -8.63
CA PHE A 193 -4.68 -1.01 -8.43
C PHE A 193 -4.24 -1.97 -9.52
N GLU A 194 -3.93 -3.20 -9.11
CA GLU A 194 -3.61 -4.28 -10.03
C GLU A 194 -4.36 -5.54 -9.61
N GLN A 195 -4.97 -6.19 -10.59
CA GLN A 195 -5.62 -7.49 -10.41
C GLN A 195 -5.23 -8.38 -11.58
N THR A 196 -4.73 -9.58 -11.26
CA THR A 196 -4.50 -10.63 -12.25
C THR A 196 -5.48 -11.76 -11.99
N ILE A 197 -6.43 -11.94 -12.90
CA ILE A 197 -7.35 -13.09 -12.89
C ILE A 197 -6.71 -14.19 -13.73
N ASN A 198 -6.68 -15.41 -13.22
CA ASN A 198 -6.17 -16.55 -13.98
C ASN A 198 -7.35 -17.45 -14.37
N MET A 199 -7.51 -17.70 -15.66
CA MET A 199 -8.32 -18.80 -16.17
C MET A 199 -7.46 -20.04 -16.18
N ILE A 200 -7.85 -21.02 -15.37
CA ILE A 200 -7.16 -22.30 -15.25
C ILE A 200 -7.97 -23.33 -16.02
N ILE A 201 -7.28 -24.05 -16.90
CA ILE A 201 -7.81 -25.23 -17.56
C ILE A 201 -7.07 -26.42 -16.92
N ASP A 202 -7.76 -27.16 -16.08
CA ASP A 202 -7.16 -28.26 -15.33
C ASP A 202 -7.26 -29.57 -16.13
N PRO A 203 -6.15 -30.08 -16.69
CA PRO A 203 -6.15 -31.29 -17.50
C PRO A 203 -6.44 -32.56 -16.68
N GLY A 204 -6.40 -32.50 -15.34
CA GLY A 204 -6.72 -33.63 -14.47
C GLY A 204 -8.21 -33.77 -14.17
N SER A 205 -8.95 -32.66 -14.18
CA SER A 205 -10.38 -32.63 -13.91
C SER A 205 -11.24 -32.29 -15.12
N GLU A 206 -10.63 -31.86 -16.24
CA GLU A 206 -11.31 -31.41 -17.47
C GLU A 206 -12.26 -30.24 -17.19
N LEU A 207 -11.86 -29.38 -16.24
CA LEU A 207 -12.63 -28.22 -15.79
C LEU A 207 -11.87 -26.92 -16.05
N ILE A 208 -12.65 -25.89 -16.39
CA ILE A 208 -12.22 -24.51 -16.53
C ILE A 208 -12.78 -23.72 -15.34
N TYR A 209 -11.94 -22.95 -14.67
CA TYR A 209 -12.36 -22.05 -13.59
C TYR A 209 -11.49 -20.81 -13.54
N PHE A 210 -12.00 -19.77 -12.90
CA PHE A 210 -11.26 -18.54 -12.68
C PHE A 210 -10.77 -18.47 -11.24
N THR A 211 -9.68 -17.73 -11.04
CA THR A 211 -9.15 -17.43 -9.71
C THR A 211 -8.88 -15.95 -9.61
N ASN A 212 -9.01 -15.41 -8.40
CA ASN A 212 -8.81 -13.99 -8.12
C ASN A 212 -9.77 -13.09 -8.93
N GLU A 213 -11.04 -13.49 -9.01
CA GLU A 213 -12.11 -12.78 -9.72
C GLU A 213 -12.52 -11.49 -9.02
N GLU A 214 -12.34 -11.41 -7.69
CA GLU A 214 -12.66 -10.25 -6.87
C GLU A 214 -11.46 -9.86 -6.01
N VAL A 215 -11.09 -8.58 -6.07
CA VAL A 215 -10.06 -7.97 -5.20
C VAL A 215 -10.61 -6.67 -4.64
N GLU A 216 -10.50 -6.50 -3.33
CA GLU A 216 -10.89 -5.29 -2.61
C GLU A 216 -9.72 -4.77 -1.77
N THR A 217 -9.42 -3.48 -1.89
CA THR A 217 -8.40 -2.80 -1.08
C THR A 217 -9.00 -1.57 -0.43
N LYS A 218 -8.89 -1.50 0.90
CA LYS A 218 -9.39 -0.37 1.69
C LYS A 218 -8.24 0.38 2.35
N ASN A 219 -8.23 1.70 2.16
CA ASN A 219 -7.20 2.58 2.68
C ASN A 219 -7.81 3.68 3.57
N ASN A 220 -7.09 4.05 4.62
CA ASN A 220 -7.49 5.10 5.56
C ASN A 220 -6.71 6.39 5.30
N LEU A 221 -7.42 7.51 5.28
CA LEU A 221 -6.84 8.85 5.24
C LEU A 221 -6.60 9.33 6.67
N VAL A 222 -5.36 9.68 6.97
CA VAL A 222 -4.98 10.16 8.31
C VAL A 222 -4.44 11.58 8.27
N GLU A 223 -4.84 12.38 9.25
CA GLU A 223 -4.27 13.70 9.53
C GLU A 223 -3.38 13.62 10.76
N ARG A 224 -2.22 14.27 10.70
CA ARG A 224 -1.22 14.25 11.78
C ARG A 224 -1.07 15.67 12.29
N GLU A 225 -1.52 15.88 13.52
CA GLU A 225 -1.32 17.14 14.24
C GLU A 225 -0.13 17.02 15.17
N PHE A 226 0.67 18.09 15.22
CA PHE A 226 1.85 18.18 16.05
C PHE A 226 1.68 19.33 17.04
N LYS A 227 1.51 19.02 18.32
CA LYS A 227 1.41 20.04 19.37
C LYS A 227 2.72 20.12 20.14
N ALA A 228 3.34 21.30 20.15
CA ALA A 228 4.56 21.54 20.92
C ALA A 228 4.27 21.41 22.42
N ASN A 229 5.12 20.68 23.14
CA ASN A 229 5.02 20.55 24.59
C ASN A 229 5.84 21.61 25.30
N PHE A 230 5.37 22.03 26.47
CA PHE A 230 5.97 23.09 27.27
C PHE A 230 6.28 22.62 28.69
N LEU A 231 7.33 23.20 29.26
CA LEU A 231 7.69 23.13 30.67
C LEU A 231 7.46 24.49 31.29
N SER A 232 6.96 24.53 32.52
CA SER A 232 6.92 25.76 33.31
C SER A 232 8.25 25.92 34.04
N ILE A 233 9.01 26.96 33.70
CA ILE A 233 10.22 27.37 34.42
C ILE A 233 9.98 28.77 34.96
N LEU A 234 10.06 28.92 36.28
CA LEU A 234 9.79 30.19 36.98
C LEU A 234 8.47 30.84 36.54
N GLY A 235 7.42 30.02 36.36
CA GLY A 235 6.09 30.46 35.91
C GLY A 235 5.98 30.79 34.42
N LYS A 236 7.07 30.69 33.64
CA LYS A 236 7.05 30.94 32.19
C LYS A 236 7.09 29.64 31.38
N PRO A 237 6.27 29.51 30.33
CA PRO A 237 6.28 28.34 29.46
C PRO A 237 7.51 28.39 28.55
N ILE A 238 8.35 27.36 28.61
CA ILE A 238 9.47 27.12 27.69
C ILE A 238 9.20 25.84 26.92
N ARG A 239 9.39 25.86 25.59
CA ARG A 239 9.24 24.66 24.76
C ARG A 239 10.20 23.56 25.24
N VAL A 240 9.70 22.34 25.37
CA VAL A 240 10.51 21.18 25.79
C VAL A 240 11.72 20.98 24.86
N SER A 241 11.56 21.19 23.55
CA SER A 241 12.67 21.11 22.58
C SER A 241 13.78 22.13 22.86
N THR A 242 13.41 23.36 23.25
CA THR A 242 14.35 24.40 23.68
C THR A 242 15.00 24.04 25.01
N ALA A 243 14.22 23.58 25.98
CA ALA A 243 14.70 23.17 27.30
C ALA A 243 15.73 22.04 27.23
N LYS A 244 15.51 21.01 26.40
CA LYS A 244 16.46 19.91 26.16
C LYS A 244 17.80 20.37 25.60
N ARG A 245 17.84 21.51 24.89
CA ARG A 245 19.08 22.08 24.35
C ARG A 245 19.78 23.02 25.33
N VAL A 246 19.01 23.88 26.00
CA VAL A 246 19.56 24.99 26.79
C VAL A 246 19.99 24.56 28.19
N PHE A 247 19.22 23.72 28.88
CA PHE A 247 19.52 23.38 30.27
C PHE A 247 20.79 22.55 30.48
N PRO A 248 21.14 21.57 29.62
CA PRO A 248 22.44 20.90 29.72
C PRO A 248 23.62 21.87 29.58
N ILE A 249 23.52 22.83 28.65
CA ILE A 249 24.57 23.82 28.41
C ILE A 249 24.70 24.76 29.62
N LEU A 250 23.57 25.26 30.14
CA LEU A 250 23.59 26.12 31.32
C LEU A 250 24.08 25.41 32.58
N ALA A 251 23.78 24.11 32.72
CA ALA A 251 24.33 23.29 33.79
C ALA A 251 25.86 23.21 33.66
N LEU A 252 26.38 22.85 32.49
CA LEU A 252 27.84 22.77 32.26
C LEU A 252 28.56 24.10 32.47
N LEU A 253 27.95 25.23 32.09
CA LEU A 253 28.52 26.57 32.32
C LEU A 253 28.50 27.00 33.80
N SER A 254 27.66 26.36 34.61
CA SER A 254 27.49 26.66 36.03
C SER A 254 28.26 25.69 36.94
N ALA A 255 28.88 24.66 36.36
CA ALA A 255 29.76 23.70 37.03
C ALA A 255 31.15 24.30 37.23
#